data_AF-A0A917F619-F1
#
_entry.id   AF-A0A917F619-F1
#
_cell.length_a   1.000
_cell.length_b   1.000
_cell.length_c   1.000
_cell.angle_alpha   90.00
_cell.angle_beta   90.00
_cell.angle_gamma   90.00
#
_symmetry.space_group_name_H-M   'P 1'
#
loop_
_entity.id
_entity.type
_entity.pdbx_description
1 polymer ?
#
loop_
_entity_poly.entity_id
_entity_poly.type
_entity_poly.pdbx_seq_one_letter_code
_entity_poly.pdbx_strand_id
1 'polypeptide(L)'
;MFRTTVRRGLTAGAAAVAAVALGAVPAMAHHCFIPMYTLEGPTSANWMVFSAEMGADLEAGYVTECDAARQAGYDALEAAGLPVGIKIFAKMTIGDPKETGRMAPNGANGKGLEYFGAGSELPMQMVGTYIGAASQVDCG
;
A
#
# COMPACT_ATOMS: atom_id res chain seq x y z
N MET A 1 3.88 55.69 -27.37
CA MET A 1 5.01 54.81 -27.68
C MET A 1 5.77 54.54 -26.38
N PHE A 2 5.60 53.35 -25.78
CA PHE A 2 6.45 52.85 -24.70
C PHE A 2 6.52 51.33 -24.84
N ARG A 3 7.72 50.80 -25.06
CA ARG A 3 8.04 49.37 -25.10
C ARG A 3 8.72 49.04 -23.78
N THR A 4 8.24 48.05 -23.04
CA THR A 4 9.13 47.25 -22.19
C THR A 4 8.60 45.82 -22.08
N THR A 5 9.44 44.92 -22.55
CA THR A 5 9.31 43.46 -22.59
C THR A 5 9.29 42.89 -21.17
N VAL A 6 8.36 41.99 -20.86
CA VAL A 6 8.56 40.97 -19.82
C VAL A 6 8.14 39.61 -20.40
N ARG A 7 9.13 38.91 -20.97
CA ARG A 7 9.14 37.45 -21.00
C ARG A 7 9.80 37.00 -19.70
N ARG A 8 9.07 36.27 -18.87
CA ARG A 8 9.62 35.30 -17.91
C ARG A 8 8.54 34.27 -17.65
N GLY A 9 8.82 33.05 -18.11
CA GLY A 9 7.97 31.90 -17.84
C GLY A 9 8.00 31.53 -16.36
N LEU A 10 6.97 30.79 -15.98
CA LEU A 10 7.02 29.79 -14.92
C LEU A 10 5.83 28.87 -15.18
N THR A 11 6.15 27.73 -15.76
CA THR A 11 5.36 26.51 -15.70
C THR A 11 5.07 26.22 -14.23
N ALA A 12 3.91 26.65 -13.75
CA ALA A 12 3.39 26.22 -12.47
C ALA A 12 2.61 24.93 -12.71
N GLY A 13 3.31 23.80 -12.59
CA GLY A 13 2.69 22.49 -12.49
C GLY A 13 1.77 22.48 -11.27
N ALA A 14 0.47 22.39 -11.52
CA ALA A 14 -0.49 22.05 -10.48
C ALA A 14 -0.52 20.53 -10.36
N ALA A 15 0.34 19.97 -9.52
CA ALA A 15 0.15 18.62 -9.03
C ALA A 15 -1.07 18.65 -8.11
N ALA A 16 -2.22 18.26 -8.64
CA ALA A 16 -3.43 18.08 -7.86
C ALA A 16 -3.20 16.89 -6.91
N VAL A 17 -2.96 17.17 -5.64
CA VAL A 17 -3.00 16.15 -4.59
C VAL A 17 -4.47 15.81 -4.39
N ALA A 18 -4.94 14.76 -5.08
CA ALA A 18 -6.25 14.20 -4.81
C ALA A 18 -6.21 13.56 -3.42
N ALA A 19 -6.83 14.23 -2.45
CA ALA A 19 -7.12 13.63 -1.16
C ALA A 19 -8.10 12.49 -1.38
N VAL A 20 -7.59 11.26 -1.43
CA VAL A 20 -8.45 10.07 -1.36
C VAL A 20 -9.03 10.06 0.05
N ALA A 21 -10.30 10.45 0.14
CA ALA A 21 -11.10 10.20 1.32
C ALA A 21 -11.18 8.67 1.47
N LEU A 22 -10.31 8.10 2.30
CA LEU A 22 -10.34 6.70 2.69
C LEU A 22 -11.61 6.49 3.53
N GLY A 23 -12.72 6.24 2.84
CA GLY A 23 -13.86 5.56 3.44
C GLY A 23 -13.34 4.24 3.98
N ALA A 24 -13.36 4.08 5.30
CA ALA A 24 -12.92 2.88 5.97
C ALA A 24 -13.73 1.68 5.45
N VAL A 25 -13.13 0.88 4.58
CA VAL A 25 -13.60 -0.47 4.24
C VAL A 25 -13.39 -1.37 5.46
N PRO A 26 -14.24 -2.40 5.65
CA PRO A 26 -14.23 -3.21 6.86
C PRO A 26 -12.90 -3.96 6.93
N ALA A 27 -12.15 -3.75 8.01
CA ALA A 27 -10.97 -4.55 8.32
C ALA A 27 -11.35 -6.04 8.30
N MET A 28 -11.00 -6.72 7.20
CA MET A 28 -11.28 -8.14 6.99
C MET A 28 -10.48 -8.97 7.99
N ALA A 29 -11.03 -9.20 9.19
CA ALA A 29 -10.79 -10.26 10.19
C ALA A 29 -9.34 -10.72 10.51
N HIS A 30 -8.30 -10.15 9.94
CA HIS A 30 -6.92 -10.57 10.10
C HIS A 30 -6.15 -9.46 10.79
N HIS A 31 -6.39 -9.39 12.08
CA HIS A 31 -5.83 -8.42 12.99
C HIS A 31 -4.32 -8.18 12.81
N CYS A 32 -3.50 -9.23 12.63
CA CYS A 32 -2.06 -9.09 12.48
C CYS A 32 -1.54 -9.55 11.12
N PHE A 33 -0.51 -8.88 10.62
CA PHE A 33 0.15 -9.20 9.36
C PHE A 33 1.66 -8.98 9.44
N ILE A 34 2.41 -9.59 8.53
CA ILE A 34 3.85 -9.35 8.37
C ILE A 34 4.06 -8.62 7.04
N PRO A 35 4.66 -7.42 7.02
CA PRO A 35 5.06 -6.75 5.80
C PRO A 35 6.14 -7.56 5.08
N MET A 36 5.97 -7.75 3.79
CA MET A 36 6.90 -8.48 2.92
C MET A 36 7.54 -7.52 1.94
N TYR A 37 8.87 -7.44 1.93
CA TYR A 37 9.65 -6.63 0.98
C TYR A 37 10.15 -7.45 -0.22
N THR A 38 9.80 -8.74 -0.26
CA THR A 38 9.96 -9.64 -1.40
C THR A 38 8.80 -10.62 -1.37
N LEU A 39 8.30 -11.03 -2.53
CA LEU A 39 7.29 -12.09 -2.65
C LEU A 39 7.89 -13.50 -2.59
N GLU A 40 9.23 -13.63 -2.60
CA GLU A 40 9.96 -14.91 -2.56
C GLU A 40 10.07 -15.51 -1.15
N GLY A 41 9.21 -15.08 -0.22
CA GLY A 41 9.21 -15.59 1.14
C GLY A 41 8.76 -17.05 1.25
N PRO A 42 9.10 -17.75 2.35
CA PRO A 42 8.68 -19.13 2.56
C PRO A 42 7.15 -19.24 2.55
N THR A 43 6.62 -20.14 1.73
CA THR A 43 5.19 -20.44 1.62
C THR A 43 4.80 -21.50 2.64
N SER A 44 3.56 -21.43 3.13
CA SER A 44 3.03 -22.44 4.06
C SER A 44 1.51 -22.45 3.96
N ALA A 45 0.89 -23.62 4.10
CA ALA A 45 -0.57 -23.77 4.02
C ALA A 45 -1.33 -22.94 5.08
N ASN A 46 -0.66 -22.46 6.12
CA ASN A 46 -1.29 -21.65 7.17
C ASN A 46 -1.13 -20.14 6.93
N TRP A 47 -0.34 -19.74 5.94
CA TRP A 47 -0.05 -18.34 5.67
C TRP A 47 -0.43 -17.97 4.25
N MET A 48 -1.29 -16.97 4.14
CA MET A 48 -1.70 -16.37 2.87
C MET A 48 -0.82 -15.15 2.61
N VAL A 49 -0.42 -14.96 1.36
CA VAL A 49 0.32 -13.78 0.92
C VAL A 49 -0.59 -12.98 0.01
N PHE A 50 -0.76 -11.71 0.33
CA PHE A 50 -1.45 -10.73 -0.51
C PHE A 50 -0.40 -9.76 -1.03
N SER A 51 -0.19 -9.71 -2.35
CA SER A 51 0.69 -8.72 -2.95
C SER A 51 0.02 -7.35 -2.95
N ALA A 52 0.79 -6.29 -3.20
CA ALA A 52 0.23 -4.96 -3.38
C ALA A 52 -0.80 -4.89 -4.52
N GLU A 53 -0.57 -5.61 -5.63
CA GLU A 53 -1.53 -5.73 -6.74
C GLU A 53 -2.82 -6.43 -6.32
N MET A 54 -2.73 -7.55 -5.58
CA MET A 54 -3.93 -8.20 -5.03
C MET A 54 -4.67 -7.30 -4.03
N GLY A 55 -3.94 -6.55 -3.21
CA GLY A 55 -4.52 -5.57 -2.29
C GLY A 55 -5.21 -4.42 -3.04
N ALA A 56 -4.66 -3.98 -4.17
CA ALA A 56 -5.25 -2.94 -5.00
C ALA A 56 -6.62 -3.34 -5.59
N ASP A 57 -6.73 -4.59 -6.04
CA ASP A 57 -8.01 -5.16 -6.49
C ASP A 57 -8.99 -5.30 -5.31
N LEU A 58 -8.56 -5.92 -4.21
CA LEU A 58 -9.43 -6.21 -3.06
C LEU A 58 -9.94 -4.95 -2.34
N GLU A 59 -9.09 -3.94 -2.15
CA GLU A 59 -9.42 -2.74 -1.37
C GLU A 59 -10.01 -1.61 -2.23
N ALA A 60 -9.61 -1.52 -3.51
CA ALA A 60 -9.98 -0.38 -4.38
C ALA A 60 -10.63 -0.80 -5.71
N GLY A 61 -10.76 -2.10 -6.00
CA GLY A 61 -11.24 -2.58 -7.30
C GLY A 61 -10.30 -2.22 -8.45
N TYR A 62 -9.03 -1.93 -8.15
CA TYR A 62 -8.06 -1.52 -9.16
C TYR A 62 -7.41 -2.74 -9.81
N VAL A 63 -7.62 -2.89 -11.12
CA VAL A 63 -7.01 -3.95 -11.93
C VAL A 63 -5.86 -3.35 -12.75
N THR A 64 -4.65 -3.87 -12.57
CA THR A 64 -3.48 -3.42 -13.31
C THR A 64 -3.56 -3.84 -14.79
N GLU A 65 -3.54 -2.85 -15.69
CA GLU A 65 -3.85 -3.06 -17.10
C GLU A 65 -2.73 -3.70 -17.93
N CYS A 66 -1.47 -3.38 -17.64
CA CYS A 66 -0.32 -3.91 -18.36
C CYS A 66 0.90 -4.14 -17.46
N ASP A 67 1.86 -4.94 -17.96
CA ASP A 67 3.08 -5.28 -17.22
C ASP A 67 3.92 -4.05 -16.86
N ALA A 68 3.91 -3.01 -17.69
CA ALA A 68 4.60 -1.75 -17.40
C ALA A 68 3.97 -1.01 -16.21
N ALA A 69 2.64 -0.99 -16.12
CA ALA A 69 1.93 -0.43 -14.96
C ALA A 69 2.20 -1.25 -13.70
N ARG A 70 2.23 -2.59 -13.81
CA ARG A 70 2.59 -3.48 -12.72
C ARG A 70 3.99 -3.18 -12.19
N GLN A 71 4.96 -3.08 -13.09
CA GLN A 71 6.35 -2.79 -12.74
C GLN A 71 6.48 -1.42 -12.07
N ALA A 72 5.87 -0.38 -12.64
CA ALA A 72 5.89 0.96 -12.06
C ALA A 72 5.30 1.00 -10.64
N GLY A 73 4.22 0.23 -10.40
CA GLY A 73 3.64 0.06 -9.07
C GLY A 73 4.64 -0.53 -8.06
N TYR A 74 5.32 -1.62 -8.40
CA TYR A 74 6.28 -2.26 -7.49
C TYR A 74 7.57 -1.45 -7.33
N ASP A 75 8.07 -0.80 -8.39
CA ASP A 75 9.24 0.09 -8.32
C ASP A 75 8.98 1.27 -7.37
N ALA A 76 7.76 1.81 -7.36
CA ALA A 76 7.39 2.88 -6.45
C ALA A 76 7.36 2.43 -4.98
N LEU A 77 6.95 1.18 -4.72
CA LEU A 77 7.00 0.61 -3.36
C LEU A 77 8.44 0.44 -2.89
N GLU A 78 9.32 -0.09 -3.75
CA GLU A 78 10.73 -0.23 -3.43
C GLU A 78 11.38 1.14 -3.18
N ALA A 79 11.11 2.13 -4.05
CA ALA A 79 11.62 3.49 -3.88
C ALA A 79 11.12 4.18 -2.60
N ALA A 80 9.89 3.87 -2.16
CA ALA A 80 9.32 4.36 -0.92
C ALA A 80 9.75 3.56 0.32
N GLY A 81 10.49 2.46 0.15
CA GLY A 81 10.83 1.54 1.23
C GLY A 81 9.60 0.88 1.86
N LEU A 82 8.55 0.69 1.07
CA LEU A 82 7.29 0.06 1.47
C LEU A 82 7.30 -1.44 1.13
N PRO A 83 6.51 -2.27 1.83
CA PRO A 83 6.37 -3.67 1.48
C PRO A 83 5.73 -3.83 0.09
N VAL A 84 6.06 -4.93 -0.60
CA VAL A 84 5.45 -5.38 -1.86
C VAL A 84 4.26 -6.31 -1.64
N GLY A 85 4.00 -6.68 -0.39
CA GLY A 85 2.85 -7.47 0.01
C GLY A 85 2.78 -7.64 1.53
N ILE A 86 1.74 -8.32 1.98
CA ILE A 86 1.54 -8.69 3.38
C ILE A 86 1.29 -10.18 3.51
N LYS A 87 1.81 -10.75 4.59
CA LYS A 87 1.57 -12.14 4.97
C LYS A 87 0.59 -12.20 6.13
N ILE A 88 -0.47 -12.97 5.95
CA ILE A 88 -1.57 -13.10 6.90
C ILE A 88 -1.74 -14.57 7.29
N PHE A 89 -1.98 -14.83 8.56
CA PHE A 89 -2.26 -16.18 9.04
C PHE A 89 -3.73 -16.57 8.79
N ALA A 90 -3.95 -17.60 7.97
CA ALA A 90 -5.26 -17.99 7.44
C ALA A 90 -6.31 -18.36 8.51
N LYS A 91 -5.86 -18.84 9.66
CA LYS A 91 -6.75 -19.33 10.74
C LYS A 91 -7.09 -18.28 11.81
N MET A 92 -6.70 -17.02 11.61
CA MET A 92 -6.71 -15.95 12.63
C MET A 92 -5.83 -16.27 13.86
N THR A 93 -5.47 -15.22 14.59
CA THR A 93 -4.77 -15.26 15.89
C THR A 93 -3.25 -15.47 15.84
N ILE A 94 -2.51 -14.59 15.18
CA ILE A 94 -1.22 -14.20 15.77
C ILE A 94 -1.51 -13.02 16.68
N GLY A 95 -2.16 -13.32 17.81
CA GLY A 95 -2.53 -12.32 18.82
C GLY A 95 -3.75 -11.48 18.47
N ASP A 96 -4.87 -12.10 18.08
CA ASP A 96 -6.19 -11.44 18.21
C ASP A 96 -6.47 -11.35 19.71
N PRO A 97 -6.36 -10.16 20.34
CA PRO A 97 -6.77 -10.00 21.71
C PRO A 97 -8.29 -9.85 21.65
N LYS A 98 -9.00 -10.97 21.56
CA LYS A 98 -10.34 -11.02 22.14
C LYS A 98 -10.17 -10.87 23.65
N GLU A 99 -10.04 -9.60 24.04
CA GLU A 99 -10.17 -9.00 25.35
C GLU A 99 -9.20 -9.34 26.49
N THR A 100 -8.30 -10.34 26.40
CA THR A 100 -7.31 -10.60 27.48
C THR A 100 -5.96 -11.21 27.06
N GLY A 101 -5.71 -11.35 25.75
CA GLY A 101 -4.58 -12.11 25.21
C GLY A 101 -3.26 -11.35 24.99
N ARG A 102 -2.19 -12.12 24.76
CA ARG A 102 -0.82 -11.64 24.49
C ARG A 102 -0.77 -10.93 23.12
N MET A 103 -0.82 -9.60 23.13
CA MET A 103 -0.57 -8.78 21.94
C MET A 103 0.88 -8.99 21.48
N ALA A 104 1.11 -9.06 20.17
CA ALA A 104 2.47 -9.09 19.64
C ALA A 104 3.26 -7.87 20.14
N PRO A 105 4.51 -8.04 20.59
CA PRO A 105 5.25 -6.99 21.29
C PRO A 105 5.53 -5.74 20.44
N ASN A 106 5.36 -5.80 19.12
CA ASN A 106 5.77 -4.72 18.22
C ASN A 106 4.64 -3.71 17.89
N GLY A 107 3.36 -4.03 18.06
CA GLY A 107 2.27 -3.10 17.71
C GLY A 107 2.31 -2.62 16.24
N ALA A 108 1.69 -1.46 15.97
CA ALA A 108 1.75 -0.78 14.67
C ALA A 108 2.95 0.18 14.62
N ASN A 109 4.15 -0.32 14.34
CA ASN A 109 5.38 0.49 14.45
C ASN A 109 6.29 0.46 13.21
N GLY A 110 5.81 -0.14 12.11
CA GLY A 110 6.55 -0.32 10.85
C GLY A 110 7.65 -1.39 10.91
N LYS A 111 7.70 -2.24 11.95
CA LYS A 111 8.79 -3.20 12.18
C LYS A 111 8.29 -4.59 12.59
N GLY A 112 8.29 -5.51 11.64
CA GLY A 112 8.00 -6.92 11.88
C GLY A 112 6.50 -7.19 11.88
N LEU A 113 5.99 -7.93 12.87
CA LEU A 113 4.56 -8.26 12.95
C LEU A 113 3.72 -7.03 13.34
N GLU A 114 2.89 -6.57 12.42
CA GLU A 114 2.02 -5.39 12.52
C GLU A 114 0.58 -5.77 12.93
N TYR A 115 -0.16 -4.82 13.52
CA TYR A 115 -1.55 -4.99 13.94
C TYR A 115 -2.46 -3.88 13.37
N PHE A 116 -3.45 -4.25 12.55
CA PHE A 116 -4.43 -3.32 11.98
C PHE A 116 -5.23 -2.59 13.06
N GLY A 117 -5.65 -3.28 14.13
CA GLY A 117 -6.44 -2.69 15.21
C GLY A 117 -5.68 -1.69 16.08
N ALA A 118 -4.34 -1.63 15.96
CA ALA A 118 -3.53 -0.55 16.55
C ALA A 118 -3.30 0.63 15.58
N GLY A 119 -4.02 0.67 14.45
CA GLY A 119 -3.96 1.76 13.49
C GLY A 119 -2.76 1.70 12.54
N SER A 120 -2.25 0.51 12.21
CA SER A 120 -1.19 0.40 11.19
C SER A 120 -1.71 0.87 9.83
N GLU A 121 -1.15 1.97 9.33
CA GLU A 121 -1.48 2.52 8.01
C GLU A 121 -0.72 1.84 6.87
N LEU A 122 0.29 1.02 7.20
CA LEU A 122 1.25 0.45 6.25
C LEU A 122 0.57 -0.27 5.07
N PRO A 123 -0.51 -1.06 5.26
CA PRO A 123 -1.17 -1.74 4.14
C PRO A 123 -1.87 -0.76 3.19
N MET A 124 -2.50 0.29 3.71
CA MET A 124 -3.14 1.31 2.87
C MET A 124 -2.12 2.21 2.18
N GLN A 125 -1.00 2.52 2.85
CA GLN A 125 0.12 3.24 2.21
C GLN A 125 0.74 2.41 1.08
N MET A 126 0.91 1.10 1.28
CA MET A 126 1.35 0.17 0.24
C MET A 126 0.37 0.17 -0.95
N VAL A 127 -0.91 -0.11 -0.72
CA VAL A 127 -1.91 -0.16 -1.81
C VAL A 127 -2.01 1.18 -2.54
N GLY A 128 -2.10 2.29 -1.80
CA GLY A 128 -2.18 3.63 -2.37
C GLY A 128 -0.95 4.02 -3.20
N THR A 129 0.25 3.66 -2.75
CA THR A 129 1.50 3.93 -3.49
C THR A 129 1.57 3.10 -4.78
N TYR A 130 1.20 1.82 -4.70
CA TYR A 130 1.14 0.94 -5.87
C TYR A 130 0.18 1.49 -6.94
N ILE A 131 -1.08 1.76 -6.57
CA ILE A 131 -2.10 2.31 -7.48
C ILE A 131 -1.65 3.66 -8.04
N GLY A 132 -1.12 4.52 -7.16
CA GLY A 132 -0.68 5.87 -7.52
C GLY A 132 0.37 5.86 -8.63
N ALA A 133 1.32 4.94 -8.62
CA ALA A 133 2.32 4.82 -9.67
C ALA A 133 1.81 4.04 -10.89
N ALA A 134 1.13 2.91 -10.68
CA ALA A 134 0.62 2.08 -11.76
C ALA A 134 -0.36 2.83 -12.67
N SER A 135 -1.22 3.67 -12.09
CA SER A 135 -2.23 4.45 -12.82
C SER A 135 -1.68 5.58 -13.70
N GLN A 136 -0.39 5.90 -13.60
CA GLN A 136 0.26 6.93 -14.43
C GLN A 136 0.88 6.35 -15.70
N VAL A 137 0.91 5.03 -15.84
CA VAL A 137 1.46 4.37 -17.02
C VAL A 137 0.38 4.27 -18.08
N ASP A 138 0.68 4.82 -19.26
CA ASP A 138 -0.13 4.63 -20.46
C ASP A 138 0.10 3.21 -21.01
N CYS A 139 -0.93 2.38 -20.98
CA CYS A 139 -0.89 1.00 -21.44
C CYS A 139 -1.30 0.83 -22.92
N GLY A 140 -1.58 1.92 -23.65
CA GLY A 140 -1.81 1.93 -25.10
C GLY A 140 -3.22 2.28 -25.55
#